data_AF-A0A821HMS8-F1
#
_entry.id   AF-A0A821HMS8-F1
#
_cell.length_a   1.000
_cell.length_b   1.000
_cell.length_c   1.000
_cell.angle_alpha   90.00
_cell.angle_beta   90.00
_cell.angle_gamma   90.00
#
_symmetry.space_group_name_H-M   'P 1'
#
loop_
_entity.id
_entity.type
_entity.pdbx_description
1 polymer ?
#
loop_
_entity_poly.entity_id
_entity_poly.type
_entity_poly.pdbx_seq_one_letter_code
_entity_poly.pdbx_strand_id
1 'polypeptide(L)'
;MNGNWYSWSIDSTPNDYVLAWRHTYKILLNKDFGQCTAEEYWVGENYTRWLGINGFNGGSSANWRKWEWPNEILDNMIGRLHKLSSTKPMSLNAYATVGVRTEKTTDVQSR
;
A
#
# COMPACT_ATOMS: atom_id res chain seq x y z
N MET A 1 17.56 -10.47 1.87
CA MET A 1 18.67 -9.55 1.53
C MET A 1 19.97 -10.32 1.49
N ASN A 2 21.00 -9.80 0.81
CA ASN A 2 22.21 -10.54 0.43
C ASN A 2 23.50 -10.03 1.11
N GLY A 3 23.41 -9.42 2.29
CA GLY A 3 24.57 -8.97 3.07
C GLY A 3 24.23 -8.75 4.55
N ASN A 4 25.19 -8.38 5.39
CA ASN A 4 25.07 -8.38 6.87
C ASN A 4 25.16 -6.99 7.53
N TRP A 5 25.11 -5.92 6.73
CA TRP A 5 25.31 -4.52 7.15
C TRP A 5 24.10 -3.92 7.90
N TYR A 6 22.98 -4.63 7.91
CA TYR A 6 21.71 -4.16 8.45
C TYR A 6 21.16 -5.19 9.43
N SER A 7 20.62 -4.71 10.55
CA SER A 7 20.13 -5.57 11.64
C SER A 7 19.02 -6.52 11.20
N TRP A 8 18.23 -6.15 10.18
CA TRP A 8 17.17 -7.00 9.62
C TRP A 8 17.69 -8.04 8.59
N SER A 9 18.98 -8.02 8.27
CA SER A 9 19.66 -9.04 7.46
C SER A 9 20.48 -10.04 8.29
N ILE A 10 20.82 -9.69 9.52
CA ILE A 10 21.54 -10.57 10.44
C ILE A 10 20.54 -11.60 10.97
N ASP A 11 20.92 -12.88 10.95
CA ASP A 11 20.10 -14.00 11.41
C ASP A 11 18.70 -14.13 10.77
N SER A 12 18.51 -13.56 9.57
CA SER A 12 17.28 -13.69 8.79
C SER A 12 17.46 -14.55 7.54
N THR A 13 16.47 -15.37 7.24
CA THR A 13 16.46 -16.19 6.02
C THR A 13 15.83 -15.44 4.85
N PRO A 14 16.06 -15.88 3.60
CA PRO A 14 15.30 -15.38 2.45
C PRO A 14 13.78 -15.49 2.64
N ASN A 15 13.31 -16.51 3.36
CA ASN A 15 11.88 -16.69 3.63
C ASN A 15 11.35 -15.65 4.64
N ASP A 16 12.14 -15.30 5.67
CA ASP A 16 11.76 -14.26 6.63
C ASP A 16 11.62 -12.89 5.95
N TYR A 17 12.52 -12.60 5.00
CA TYR A 17 12.40 -11.43 4.16
C TYR A 17 11.12 -11.44 3.32
N VAL A 18 10.79 -12.57 2.68
CA VAL A 18 9.56 -12.71 1.90
C VAL A 18 8.31 -12.55 2.77
N LEU A 19 8.30 -13.11 3.99
CA LEU A 19 7.17 -13.00 4.93
C LEU A 19 7.02 -11.59 5.48
N ALA A 20 8.11 -10.94 5.90
CA ALA A 20 8.11 -9.56 6.34
C ALA A 20 7.63 -8.62 5.22
N TRP A 21 8.15 -8.80 4.00
CA TRP A 21 7.69 -8.04 2.84
C TRP A 21 6.20 -8.24 2.55
N ARG A 22 5.72 -9.49 2.58
CA ARG A 22 4.28 -9.80 2.40
C ARG A 22 3.42 -9.20 3.51
N HIS A 23 3.92 -9.14 4.73
CA HIS A 23 3.21 -8.56 5.87
C HIS A 23 3.13 -7.03 5.76
N THR A 24 4.26 -6.36 5.48
CA THR A 24 4.31 -4.92 5.18
C THR A 24 3.42 -4.58 3.98
N TYR A 25 3.47 -5.38 2.92
CA TYR A 25 2.62 -5.23 1.74
C TYR A 25 1.12 -5.37 2.09
N LYS A 26 0.74 -6.29 3.00
CA LYS A 26 -0.63 -6.43 3.50
C LYS A 26 -1.08 -5.23 4.33
N ILE A 27 -0.21 -4.67 5.18
CA ILE A 27 -0.51 -3.50 6.02
C ILE A 27 -0.72 -2.25 5.16
N LEU A 28 0.03 -2.11 4.07
CA LEU A 28 0.00 -0.90 3.25
C LEU A 28 -1.09 -0.90 2.17
N LEU A 29 -1.97 -1.90 2.11
CA LEU A 29 -3.04 -1.98 1.11
C LEU A 29 -4.31 -1.22 1.54
N ASN A 30 -4.25 0.10 1.41
CA ASN A 30 -5.30 1.11 1.17
C ASN A 30 -6.74 1.00 1.74
N LYS A 31 -6.96 0.22 2.80
CA LYS A 31 -8.07 0.34 3.75
C LYS A 31 -7.49 0.01 5.12
N ASP A 32 -7.96 0.68 6.18
CA ASP A 32 -7.55 0.29 7.53
C ASP A 32 -7.82 -1.21 7.69
N PHE A 33 -6.78 -1.98 8.01
CA PHE A 33 -6.88 -3.41 8.19
C PHE A 33 -6.71 -3.73 9.68
N GLY A 34 -7.70 -4.41 10.26
CA GLY A 34 -7.74 -4.70 11.69
C GLY A 34 -8.53 -3.65 12.47
N GLN A 35 -8.19 -3.46 13.75
CA GLN A 35 -8.93 -2.61 14.68
C GLN A 35 -8.35 -1.19 14.82
N CYS A 36 -7.29 -0.86 14.07
CA CYS A 36 -6.59 0.41 14.18
C CYS A 36 -6.66 1.18 12.86
N THR A 37 -6.74 2.50 12.97
CA THR A 37 -6.68 3.46 11.88
C THR A 37 -5.25 3.84 11.54
N ALA A 38 -5.00 4.28 10.31
CA ALA A 38 -3.68 4.80 9.90
C ALA A 38 -3.16 5.94 10.80
N GLU A 39 -4.06 6.79 11.32
CA GLU A 39 -3.75 7.93 12.17
C GLU A 39 -3.23 7.50 13.55
N GLU A 40 -3.65 6.35 14.08
CA GLU A 40 -3.14 5.82 15.36
C GLU A 40 -1.65 5.46 15.30
N TYR A 41 -1.10 5.22 14.10
CA TYR A 41 0.34 4.99 13.89
C TYR A 41 1.13 6.27 13.61
N TRP A 42 0.48 7.43 13.69
CA TRP A 42 1.15 8.71 13.47
C TRP A 42 2.16 9.01 14.56
N VAL A 43 3.43 9.15 14.17
CA VAL A 43 4.53 9.47 15.09
C VAL A 43 4.70 10.97 15.36
N GLY A 44 3.85 11.81 14.77
CA GLY A 44 3.87 13.25 14.98
C GLY A 44 4.66 14.05 13.95
N GLU A 45 4.36 15.35 13.92
CA GLU A 45 4.90 16.33 12.97
C GLU A 45 6.43 16.42 12.95
N ASN A 46 7.08 16.25 14.10
CA ASN A 46 8.53 16.41 14.22
C ASN A 46 9.30 15.18 13.71
N TYR A 47 8.64 14.04 13.60
CA TYR A 47 9.26 12.77 13.23
C TYR A 47 8.90 12.33 11.81
N THR A 48 7.87 12.94 11.22
CA THR A 48 7.48 12.66 9.84
C THR A 48 7.87 13.78 8.88
N ARG A 49 8.52 13.42 7.77
CA ARG A 49 8.86 14.36 6.70
C ARG A 49 7.91 14.31 5.51
N TRP A 50 7.35 13.15 5.23
CA TRP A 50 6.43 12.91 4.12
C TRP A 50 5.29 12.00 4.57
N LEU A 51 4.07 12.28 4.11
CA LEU A 51 2.94 11.37 4.24
C LEU A 51 2.97 10.39 3.08
N GLY A 52 2.90 9.09 3.38
CA GLY A 52 2.97 8.04 2.37
C GLY A 52 1.64 7.36 2.15
N ILE A 53 1.29 7.10 0.89
CA ILE A 53 0.11 6.33 0.48
C ILE A 53 0.53 5.25 -0.50
N ASN A 54 -0.07 4.07 -0.34
CA ASN A 54 0.02 2.99 -1.30
C ASN A 54 -1.37 2.67 -1.85
N GLY A 55 -1.51 2.45 -3.15
CA GLY A 55 -2.80 2.19 -3.79
C GLY A 55 -2.71 1.15 -4.90
N PHE A 56 -3.45 0.05 -4.77
CA PHE A 56 -3.39 -1.06 -5.70
C PHE A 56 -4.77 -1.41 -6.22
N ASN A 57 -4.94 -1.38 -7.54
CA ASN A 57 -6.15 -1.89 -8.19
C ASN A 57 -5.96 -3.37 -8.51
N GLY A 58 -6.57 -4.22 -7.70
CA GLY A 58 -6.55 -5.66 -7.88
C GLY A 58 -7.48 -6.17 -8.99
N GLY A 59 -8.36 -5.33 -9.55
CA GLY A 59 -9.29 -5.74 -10.60
C GLY A 59 -10.12 -6.97 -10.24
N SER A 60 -10.52 -7.71 -11.27
CA SER A 60 -11.18 -9.02 -11.13
C SER A 60 -10.17 -10.17 -11.06
N SER A 61 -8.96 -9.94 -10.54
CA SER A 61 -7.97 -11.02 -10.34
C SER A 61 -8.36 -12.04 -9.25
N ALA A 62 -9.38 -11.73 -8.46
CA ALA A 62 -9.99 -12.62 -7.48
C ALA A 62 -11.50 -12.34 -7.39
N ASN A 63 -12.30 -13.36 -7.06
CA ASN A 63 -13.77 -13.28 -7.01
C ASN A 63 -14.33 -12.32 -5.93
N TRP A 64 -13.53 -11.97 -4.92
CA TRP A 64 -13.89 -11.00 -3.87
C TRP A 64 -13.37 -9.58 -4.16
N ARG A 65 -12.79 -9.34 -5.34
CA ARG A 65 -12.27 -8.04 -5.77
C ARG A 65 -13.04 -7.53 -6.98
N LYS A 66 -12.94 -6.22 -7.21
CA LYS A 66 -13.46 -5.56 -8.41
C LYS A 66 -12.44 -4.55 -8.93
N TRP A 67 -12.61 -4.15 -10.17
CA TRP A 67 -11.89 -3.01 -10.73
C TRP A 67 -12.35 -1.71 -10.08
N GLU A 68 -11.39 -0.89 -9.64
CA GLU A 68 -11.64 0.39 -8.97
C GLU A 68 -10.82 1.50 -9.65
N TRP A 69 -11.41 2.68 -9.78
CA TRP A 69 -10.74 3.88 -10.28
C TRP A 69 -9.75 4.44 -9.24
N PRO A 70 -8.74 5.21 -9.67
CA PRO A 70 -7.76 5.79 -8.75
C PRO A 70 -8.39 6.59 -7.60
N ASN A 71 -9.45 7.35 -7.86
CA ASN A 71 -10.16 8.13 -6.84
C ASN A 71 -10.90 7.26 -5.83
N GLU A 72 -11.44 6.12 -6.25
CA GLU A 72 -12.10 5.15 -5.36
C GLU A 72 -11.09 4.48 -4.41
N ILE A 73 -9.85 4.35 -4.86
CA ILE A 73 -8.75 3.76 -4.10
C ILE A 73 -8.08 4.81 -3.20
N LEU A 74 -7.76 6.00 -3.71
CA LEU A 74 -6.82 6.94 -3.07
C LEU A 74 -7.50 8.07 -2.28
N ASP A 75 -8.65 8.59 -2.73
CA ASP A 75 -9.17 9.87 -2.23
C ASP A 75 -9.50 9.84 -0.73
N ASN A 76 -10.00 8.71 -0.22
CA ASN A 76 -10.29 8.56 1.20
C ASN A 76 -9.03 8.75 2.06
N MET A 77 -7.94 8.06 1.71
CA MET A 77 -6.68 8.13 2.46
C MET A 77 -5.98 9.47 2.25
N ILE A 78 -6.04 10.05 1.05
CA ILE A 78 -5.54 11.41 0.78
C ILE A 78 -6.23 12.42 1.70
N GLY A 79 -7.56 12.39 1.76
CA GLY A 79 -8.33 13.32 2.61
C GLY A 79 -8.04 13.14 4.09
N ARG A 80 -7.80 11.91 4.54
CA ARG A 80 -7.42 11.58 5.92
C ARG A 80 -6.02 12.06 6.28
N LEU A 81 -5.03 11.78 5.45
CA LEU A 81 -3.66 12.24 5.68
C LEU A 81 -3.54 13.76 5.58
N HIS A 82 -4.29 14.42 4.69
CA HIS A 82 -4.35 15.88 4.65
C HIS A 82 -4.96 16.48 5.93
N LYS A 83 -5.89 15.79 6.59
CA LYS A 83 -6.40 16.18 7.91
C LYS A 83 -5.38 15.92 9.02
N LEU A 84 -4.59 14.86 8.90
CA LEU A 84 -3.52 14.51 9.84
C LEU A 84 -2.40 15.55 9.82
N SER A 85 -2.02 16.02 8.63
CA SER A 85 -1.13 17.16 8.45
C SER A 85 -1.41 17.86 7.14
N SER A 86 -1.75 19.16 7.21
CA SER A 86 -2.00 20.01 6.04
C SER A 86 -0.73 20.62 5.44
N THR A 87 0.43 20.40 6.07
CA THR A 87 1.68 21.06 5.68
C THR A 87 2.74 20.10 5.15
N LYS A 88 2.63 18.81 5.43
CA LYS A 88 3.58 17.80 4.97
C LYS A 88 3.31 17.44 3.51
N PRO A 89 4.37 17.32 2.68
CA PRO A 89 4.21 16.79 1.34
C PRO A 89 3.77 15.32 1.38
N MET A 90 3.06 14.90 0.34
CA MET A 90 2.52 13.55 0.20
C MET A 90 3.18 12.81 -0.95
N SER A 91 3.42 11.51 -0.79
CA SER A 91 3.98 10.62 -1.80
C SER A 91 3.07 9.42 -2.04
N LEU A 92 2.95 8.99 -3.29
CA LEU A 92 2.43 7.67 -3.66
C LEU A 92 3.62 6.70 -3.69
N ASN A 93 3.88 6.03 -2.58
CA ASN A 93 5.10 5.22 -2.41
C ASN A 93 5.04 3.90 -3.20
N ALA A 94 3.85 3.35 -3.39
CA ALA A 94 3.63 2.19 -4.24
C ALA A 94 2.23 2.21 -4.84
N TYR A 95 2.17 1.96 -6.15
CA TYR A 95 0.90 1.83 -6.84
C TYR A 95 1.03 0.86 -8.01
N ALA A 96 -0.05 0.14 -8.30
CA ALA A 96 -0.15 -0.68 -9.49
C ALA A 96 -1.61 -0.94 -9.83
N THR A 97 -1.84 -1.30 -11.09
CA THR A 97 -3.12 -1.80 -11.55
C THR A 97 -2.90 -3.08 -12.32
N VAL A 98 -3.75 -4.08 -12.10
CA VAL A 98 -3.81 -5.23 -13.00
C VAL A 98 -4.44 -4.80 -14.34
N GLY A 99 -4.44 -5.65 -15.36
CA GLY A 99 -5.19 -5.40 -16.61
C GLY A 99 -6.60 -6.00 -16.62
N VAL A 100 -6.95 -6.79 -15.61
CA VAL A 100 -8.17 -7.63 -15.59
C VAL A 100 -9.34 -6.84 -15.01
N ARG A 101 -10.17 -6.24 -15.87
CA ARG A 101 -11.29 -5.38 -15.46
C ARG A 101 -12.57 -6.13 -15.10
N THR A 102 -12.79 -7.30 -15.69
CA THR A 102 -13.97 -8.15 -15.45
C THR A 102 -13.54 -9.60 -15.23
N GLU A 103 -14.43 -10.46 -14.72
CA GLU A 103 -14.17 -11.89 -14.50
C GLU A 103 -13.79 -12.65 -15.79
N LYS A 104 -13.95 -12.03 -16.96
CA LYS A 104 -13.47 -12.56 -18.24
C LYS A 104 -12.03 -12.09 -18.46
N THR A 105 -11.10 -13.03 -18.34
CA THR A 105 -9.65 -12.86 -18.60
C THR A 105 -9.29 -12.42 -20.02
N THR A 106 -10.26 -12.21 -20.90
CA THR A 106 -10.07 -11.75 -22.29
C THR A 106 -10.16 -10.23 -22.47
N ASP A 107 -10.56 -9.48 -21.44
CA ASP A 107 -10.74 -8.03 -21.52
C ASP A 107 -9.46 -7.27 -21.16
N VAL A 108 -8.37 -7.57 -21.85
CA VAL A 108 -7.11 -6.82 -21.79
C VAL A 108 -7.10 -5.84 -22.97
N GLN A 109 -7.65 -4.64 -22.80
CA GLN A 109 -7.36 -3.56 -23.74
C GLN A 109 -6.03 -2.91 -23.37
N SER A 110 -4.94 -3.38 -23.97
CA SER A 110 -3.78 -2.53 -24.20
C SER A 110 -4.16 -1.52 -25.28
N ARG A 111 -4.17 -0.23 -24.94
CA ARG A 111 -3.96 0.85 -25.91
C ARG A 111 -2.61 1.47 -25.64
#